data_AF-A0A660PL86-F1
#
_entry.id   AF-A0A660PL86-F1
#
_cell.length_a   1.000
_cell.length_b   1.000
_cell.length_c   1.000
_cell.angle_alpha   90.00
_cell.angle_beta   90.00
_cell.angle_gamma   90.00
#
_symmetry.space_group_name_H-M   'P 1'
#
loop_
_entity.id
_entity.type
_entity.pdbx_description
1 polymer ?
#
loop_
_entity_poly.entity_id
_entity_poly.type
_entity_poly.pdbx_seq_one_letter_code
_entity_poly.pdbx_strand_id
1 'polypeptide(L)'
;MKKLILYHPFLFAIYPVLTLYAYNIEQLPIRQILVPACIVLAATAILFLILNLIIKNSQKAALILSGLLLMFFTYGHVNDFIRFTSLLAFIVGAYYLLRSKKDISRITRITSIISVGLVVAALANITISKFLETAEIELNKYRPEMVQPIRNETNIGSLPDIYFIMLDGYARADILRQIYRYDNSEFLDFLHQRGFHIAGQSRSNYCQTLLSLSSTFNMIYLD
;
A
#
# COMPACT_ATOMS: atom_id res chain seq x y z
N MET A 1 -23.13 -12.21 -24.98
CA MET A 1 -21.77 -12.73 -24.68
C MET A 1 -20.63 -12.08 -25.48
N LYS A 2 -20.81 -11.62 -26.74
CA LYS A 2 -19.75 -10.94 -27.51
C LYS A 2 -19.18 -9.65 -26.88
N LYS A 3 -19.98 -8.93 -26.06
CA LYS A 3 -19.56 -7.68 -25.41
C LYS A 3 -18.55 -7.87 -24.26
N LEU A 4 -18.62 -8.99 -23.52
CA LEU A 4 -17.71 -9.26 -22.39
C LEU A 4 -16.25 -9.43 -22.81
N ILE A 5 -16.03 -9.79 -24.08
CA ILE A 5 -14.71 -10.08 -24.65
C ILE A 5 -13.85 -8.82 -24.80
N LEU A 6 -14.40 -7.61 -24.68
CA LEU A 6 -13.64 -6.37 -24.92
C LEU A 6 -13.30 -5.59 -23.64
N TYR A 7 -13.73 -6.05 -22.46
CA TYR A 7 -13.52 -5.33 -21.20
C TYR A 7 -12.22 -5.69 -20.49
N HIS A 8 -11.46 -6.66 -20.99
CA HIS A 8 -10.21 -7.08 -20.38
C HIS A 8 -9.20 -5.94 -20.16
N PRO A 9 -9.10 -4.86 -20.98
CA PRO A 9 -8.23 -3.73 -20.64
C PRO A 9 -8.62 -3.06 -19.32
N PHE A 10 -9.91 -2.85 -19.08
CA PHE A 10 -10.40 -2.25 -17.84
C PHE A 10 -10.18 -3.17 -16.63
N LEU A 11 -10.32 -4.49 -16.81
CA LEU A 11 -10.07 -5.47 -15.77
C LEU A 11 -8.58 -5.55 -15.40
N PHE A 12 -7.68 -5.51 -16.40
CA PHE A 12 -6.24 -5.38 -16.15
C PHE A 12 -5.88 -4.03 -15.51
N ALA A 13 -6.59 -2.96 -15.83
CA ALA A 13 -6.33 -1.64 -15.27
C ALA A 13 -6.75 -1.55 -13.79
N ILE A 14 -7.90 -2.13 -13.42
CA ILE A 14 -8.40 -2.09 -12.04
C ILE A 14 -7.70 -3.10 -11.12
N TYR A 15 -7.19 -4.20 -11.67
CA TYR A 15 -6.57 -5.27 -10.89
C TYR A 15 -5.45 -4.79 -9.95
N PRO A 16 -4.43 -4.02 -10.40
CA PRO A 16 -3.37 -3.50 -9.54
C PRO A 16 -3.89 -2.62 -8.40
N VAL A 17 -4.95 -1.83 -8.64
CA VAL A 17 -5.57 -0.98 -7.61
C VAL A 17 -6.21 -1.85 -6.54
N LEU A 18 -6.91 -2.92 -6.93
CA LEU A 18 -7.52 -3.86 -5.99
C LEU A 18 -6.48 -4.66 -5.21
N THR A 19 -5.40 -5.10 -5.84
CA THR A 19 -4.33 -5.85 -5.13
C THR A 19 -3.56 -4.97 -4.16
N LEU A 20 -3.30 -3.71 -4.52
CA LEU A 20 -2.67 -2.75 -3.61
C LEU A 20 -3.56 -2.52 -2.39
N TYR A 21 -4.87 -2.37 -2.60
CA TYR A 21 -5.83 -2.27 -1.50
C TYR A 21 -5.84 -3.51 -0.63
N ALA A 22 -5.89 -4.70 -1.24
CA ALA A 22 -5.91 -5.97 -0.53
C ALA A 22 -4.69 -6.13 0.39
N TYR A 23 -3.51 -5.71 -0.09
CA TYR A 23 -2.26 -5.80 0.67
C TYR A 23 -2.21 -4.81 1.85
N ASN A 24 -2.86 -3.66 1.74
CA ASN A 24 -2.81 -2.59 2.73
C ASN A 24 -4.17 -2.36 3.42
N ILE A 25 -4.99 -3.41 3.51
CA ILE A 25 -6.41 -3.28 3.89
C ILE A 25 -6.60 -2.75 5.32
N GLU A 26 -5.65 -3.05 6.21
CA GLU A 26 -5.62 -2.59 7.60
C GLU A 26 -5.24 -1.10 7.72
N GLN A 27 -4.54 -0.55 6.73
CA GLN A 27 -3.97 0.80 6.78
C GLN A 27 -4.72 1.79 5.87
N LEU A 28 -5.37 1.28 4.81
CA LEU A 28 -6.02 2.10 3.79
C LEU A 28 -7.54 2.00 3.87
N PRO A 29 -8.28 3.09 4.10
CA PRO A 29 -9.73 3.09 3.96
C PRO A 29 -10.12 2.99 2.48
N ILE A 30 -11.19 2.23 2.19
CA ILE A 30 -11.66 1.95 0.81
C ILE A 30 -11.96 3.20 -0.02
N ARG A 31 -12.27 4.33 0.64
CA ARG A 31 -12.52 5.61 -0.05
C ARG A 31 -11.27 6.14 -0.77
N GLN A 32 -10.08 5.83 -0.27
CA GLN A 32 -8.82 6.31 -0.85
C GLN A 32 -8.49 5.65 -2.19
N ILE A 33 -9.05 4.48 -2.49
CA ILE A 33 -8.80 3.78 -3.77
C ILE A 33 -9.76 4.20 -4.88
N LEU A 34 -10.84 4.93 -4.56
CA LEU A 34 -11.85 5.35 -5.54
C LEU A 34 -11.25 6.32 -6.58
N VAL A 35 -10.47 7.30 -6.14
CA VAL A 35 -9.85 8.29 -7.05
C VAL A 35 -8.83 7.63 -7.98
N PRO A 36 -7.85 6.84 -7.50
CA PRO A 36 -6.94 6.09 -8.38
C PRO A 36 -7.67 5.14 -9.34
N ALA A 37 -8.70 4.43 -8.87
CA ALA A 37 -9.52 3.56 -9.72
C ALA A 37 -10.19 4.35 -10.85
N CYS A 38 -10.83 5.48 -10.54
CA CYS A 38 -11.45 6.35 -11.53
C CYS A 38 -10.44 6.89 -12.54
N ILE A 39 -9.27 7.35 -12.09
CA ILE A 39 -8.21 7.87 -12.96
C ILE A 39 -7.75 6.80 -13.95
N VAL A 40 -7.42 5.61 -13.44
CA VAL A 40 -6.88 4.51 -14.26
C VAL A 40 -7.94 3.98 -15.23
N LEU A 41 -9.21 3.86 -14.82
CA LEU A 41 -10.30 3.47 -15.70
C LEU A 41 -10.59 4.53 -16.77
N ALA A 42 -10.56 5.82 -16.42
CA ALA A 42 -10.76 6.91 -17.37
C ALA A 42 -9.61 6.97 -18.40
N ALA A 43 -8.36 6.87 -17.95
CA ALA A 43 -7.19 6.80 -18.82
C ALA A 43 -7.28 5.58 -19.77
N THR A 44 -7.69 4.43 -19.24
CA THR A 44 -7.91 3.21 -20.04
C THR A 44 -9.00 3.41 -21.09
N ALA A 45 -10.11 4.08 -20.75
CA ALA A 45 -11.19 4.39 -21.69
C ALA A 45 -10.70 5.30 -22.83
N ILE A 46 -9.95 6.35 -22.50
CA ILE A 46 -9.39 7.31 -23.47
C ILE A 46 -8.41 6.59 -24.39
N LEU A 47 -7.45 5.84 -23.84
CA LEU A 47 -6.48 5.08 -24.63
C LEU A 47 -7.14 4.03 -25.51
N PHE A 48 -8.16 3.33 -24.99
CA PHE A 48 -8.93 2.38 -25.77
C PHE A 48 -9.63 3.05 -26.95
N LEU A 49 -10.26 4.19 -26.73
CA LEU A 49 -10.93 4.96 -27.78
C LEU A 49 -9.94 5.40 -28.85
N ILE A 50 -8.80 5.98 -28.46
CA ILE A 50 -7.73 6.39 -29.38
C ILE A 50 -7.23 5.19 -30.21
N LEU A 51 -6.87 4.08 -29.56
CA LEU A 51 -6.39 2.88 -30.25
C LEU A 51 -7.45 2.29 -31.17
N ASN A 52 -8.72 2.29 -30.74
CA ASN A 52 -9.82 1.78 -31.55
C ASN A 52 -10.07 2.66 -32.79
N LEU A 53 -9.89 3.99 -32.70
CA LEU A 53 -9.98 4.90 -33.85
C LEU A 53 -8.83 4.69 -34.85
N ILE A 54 -7.61 4.48 -34.36
CA ILE A 54 -6.42 4.28 -35.20
C ILE A 54 -6.45 2.90 -35.88
N ILE A 55 -6.69 1.84 -35.10
CA ILE A 55 -6.60 0.45 -35.55
C ILE A 55 -7.88 0.01 -36.28
N LYS A 56 -9.03 0.64 -35.95
CA LYS A 56 -10.36 0.32 -36.48
C LYS A 56 -10.78 -1.15 -36.25
N ASN A 57 -10.19 -1.79 -35.24
CA ASN A 57 -10.51 -3.14 -34.81
C ASN A 57 -10.44 -3.23 -33.28
N SER A 58 -11.60 -3.33 -32.64
CA SER A 58 -11.72 -3.26 -31.18
C SER A 58 -11.03 -4.41 -30.46
N GLN A 59 -10.99 -5.61 -31.05
CA GLN A 59 -10.30 -6.76 -30.44
C GLN A 59 -8.78 -6.55 -30.43
N LYS A 60 -8.21 -6.08 -31.55
CA LYS A 60 -6.77 -5.75 -31.62
C LYS A 60 -6.41 -4.60 -30.68
N ALA A 61 -7.22 -3.54 -30.68
CA ALA A 61 -7.04 -2.40 -29.79
C ALA A 61 -7.08 -2.82 -28.32
N ALA A 62 -8.05 -3.65 -27.93
CA ALA A 62 -8.15 -4.17 -26.57
C ALA A 62 -6.92 -5.00 -26.20
N LEU A 63 -6.49 -5.94 -27.05
CA LEU A 63 -5.33 -6.81 -26.79
C LEU A 63 -4.04 -6.01 -26.61
N ILE A 64 -3.79 -5.04 -27.48
CA ILE A 64 -2.61 -4.17 -27.39
C ILE A 64 -2.67 -3.35 -26.10
N LEU A 65 -3.83 -2.75 -25.78
CA LEU A 65 -3.98 -1.95 -24.57
C LEU A 65 -3.80 -2.78 -23.30
N SER A 66 -4.31 -4.01 -23.26
CA SER A 66 -4.07 -4.90 -22.11
C SER A 66 -2.61 -5.27 -21.94
N GLY A 67 -1.89 -5.55 -23.03
CA GLY A 67 -0.45 -5.79 -22.95
C GLY A 67 0.30 -4.55 -22.45
N LEU A 68 -0.07 -3.36 -22.95
CA LEU A 68 0.51 -2.09 -22.50
C LEU A 68 0.27 -1.85 -21.00
N LEU A 69 -0.96 -2.03 -20.53
CA LEU A 69 -1.32 -1.85 -19.11
C LEU A 69 -0.59 -2.86 -18.22
N LEU A 70 -0.50 -4.12 -18.65
CA LEU A 70 0.23 -5.14 -17.93
C LEU A 70 1.71 -4.75 -17.77
N MET A 71 2.36 -4.27 -18.84
CA MET A 71 3.74 -3.78 -18.78
C MET A 71 3.89 -2.55 -17.90
N PHE A 72 2.97 -1.60 -18.01
CA PHE A 72 2.99 -0.38 -17.21
C PHE A 72 2.91 -0.69 -15.71
N PHE A 73 1.97 -1.53 -15.29
CA PHE A 73 1.78 -1.86 -13.87
C PHE A 73 2.78 -2.87 -13.31
N THR A 74 3.46 -3.63 -14.17
CA THR A 74 4.58 -4.49 -13.76
C THR A 74 5.93 -3.78 -13.80
N TYR A 75 5.96 -2.49 -14.17
CA TYR A 75 7.17 -1.69 -14.12
C TYR A 75 7.72 -1.69 -12.68
N GLY A 76 9.04 -1.90 -12.54
CA GLY A 76 9.73 -2.00 -11.25
C GLY A 76 9.62 -3.35 -10.53
N HIS A 77 8.73 -4.26 -10.96
CA HIS A 77 8.62 -5.61 -10.36
C HIS A 77 9.52 -6.64 -11.03
N VAL A 78 10.06 -6.32 -12.21
CA VAL A 78 10.92 -7.18 -13.02
C VAL A 78 12.29 -6.53 -13.18
N ASN A 79 13.33 -7.37 -13.20
CA ASN A 79 14.70 -6.92 -13.48
C ASN A 79 14.80 -6.32 -14.91
N ASP A 80 15.75 -5.42 -15.11
CA ASP A 80 16.00 -4.67 -16.34
C ASP A 80 16.07 -5.57 -17.57
N PHE A 81 16.78 -6.70 -17.50
CA PHE A 81 16.89 -7.64 -18.62
C PHE A 81 15.51 -8.19 -19.06
N ILE A 82 14.66 -8.56 -18.10
CA ILE A 82 13.31 -9.06 -18.36
C ILE A 82 12.44 -7.93 -18.90
N ARG A 83 12.61 -6.70 -18.41
CA ARG A 83 11.89 -5.52 -18.91
C ARG A 83 12.21 -5.23 -20.37
N PHE A 84 13.48 -5.23 -20.77
CA PHE A 84 13.86 -4.97 -22.16
C PHE A 84 13.37 -6.07 -23.11
N THR A 85 13.54 -7.34 -22.73
CA THR A 85 13.12 -8.48 -23.56
C THR A 85 11.61 -8.54 -23.71
N SER A 86 10.86 -8.31 -22.63
CA SER A 86 9.39 -8.24 -22.69
C SER A 86 8.92 -7.10 -23.58
N LEU A 87 9.48 -5.88 -23.44
CA LEU A 87 9.13 -4.73 -24.30
C LEU A 87 9.34 -5.04 -25.79
N LEU A 88 10.49 -5.63 -26.14
CA LEU A 88 10.77 -6.02 -27.53
C LEU A 88 9.76 -7.05 -28.02
N ALA A 89 9.47 -8.08 -27.21
CA ALA A 89 8.48 -9.11 -27.54
C ALA A 89 7.07 -8.51 -27.72
N PHE A 90 6.70 -7.50 -26.93
CA PHE A 90 5.42 -6.80 -27.09
C PHE A 90 5.36 -5.97 -28.38
N ILE A 91 6.41 -5.22 -28.73
CA ILE A 91 6.45 -4.45 -29.98
C ILE A 91 6.32 -5.38 -31.18
N VAL A 92 7.09 -6.47 -31.20
CA VAL A 92 7.05 -7.49 -32.26
C VAL A 92 5.68 -8.16 -32.31
N GLY A 93 5.15 -8.58 -31.16
CA GLY A 93 3.82 -9.18 -31.04
C GLY A 93 2.70 -8.27 -31.51
N ALA A 94 2.73 -6.99 -31.13
CA ALA A 94 1.78 -5.97 -31.56
C ALA A 94 1.87 -5.75 -33.08
N TYR A 95 3.07 -5.68 -33.64
CA TYR A 95 3.27 -5.57 -35.10
C TYR A 95 2.61 -6.75 -35.85
N TYR A 96 2.89 -7.99 -35.44
CA TYR A 96 2.29 -9.17 -36.05
C TYR A 96 0.77 -9.23 -35.84
N LEU A 97 0.27 -8.84 -34.67
CA LEU A 97 -1.16 -8.79 -34.37
C LEU A 97 -1.88 -7.78 -35.28
N LEU A 98 -1.29 -6.60 -35.48
CA LEU A 98 -1.83 -5.57 -36.37
C LEU A 98 -1.88 -6.07 -37.83
N ARG A 99 -0.83 -6.74 -38.31
CA ARG A 99 -0.75 -7.29 -39.67
C ARG A 99 -1.60 -8.54 -39.89
N SER A 100 -1.94 -9.28 -38.84
CA SER A 100 -2.70 -10.53 -38.94
C SER A 100 -4.12 -10.30 -39.47
N LYS A 101 -4.55 -11.11 -40.46
CA LYS A 101 -5.94 -11.20 -40.93
C LYS A 101 -6.71 -12.37 -40.30
N LYS A 102 -6.07 -13.14 -39.42
CA LYS A 102 -6.68 -14.30 -38.76
C LYS A 102 -7.72 -13.84 -37.74
N ASP A 103 -8.69 -14.71 -37.45
CA ASP A 103 -9.62 -14.49 -36.34
C ASP A 103 -8.88 -14.56 -35.00
N ILE A 104 -8.90 -13.46 -34.26
CA ILE A 104 -8.25 -13.29 -32.95
C ILE A 104 -9.25 -13.43 -31.79
N SER A 105 -10.49 -13.81 -32.07
CA SER A 105 -11.56 -13.98 -31.08
C SER A 105 -11.17 -14.92 -29.94
N ARG A 106 -10.47 -16.03 -30.25
CA ARG A 106 -9.99 -17.01 -29.26
C ARG A 106 -9.00 -16.41 -28.27
N ILE A 107 -8.00 -15.68 -28.77
CA ILE A 107 -6.99 -15.02 -27.94
C ILE A 107 -7.68 -13.99 -27.05
N THR A 108 -8.52 -13.14 -27.63
CA THR A 108 -9.28 -12.11 -26.89
C THR A 108 -10.15 -12.73 -25.79
N ARG A 109 -10.79 -13.87 -26.06
CA ARG A 109 -11.58 -14.62 -25.06
C ARG A 109 -10.72 -15.17 -23.93
N ILE A 110 -9.57 -15.77 -24.24
CA ILE A 110 -8.63 -16.28 -23.22
C ILE A 110 -8.14 -15.13 -22.33
N THR A 111 -7.70 -14.03 -22.94
CA THR A 111 -7.28 -12.81 -22.21
C THR A 111 -8.39 -12.28 -21.31
N SER A 112 -9.64 -12.30 -21.78
CA SER A 112 -10.79 -11.91 -20.96
C SER A 112 -10.99 -12.82 -19.75
N ILE A 113 -10.93 -14.13 -19.93
CA ILE A 113 -11.07 -15.11 -18.84
C ILE A 113 -9.96 -14.90 -17.80
N ILE A 114 -8.71 -14.72 -18.24
CA ILE A 114 -7.57 -14.43 -17.35
C ILE A 114 -7.85 -13.15 -16.54
N SER A 115 -8.24 -12.06 -17.21
CA SER A 115 -8.48 -10.78 -16.54
C SER A 115 -9.61 -10.84 -15.51
N VAL A 116 -10.67 -11.61 -15.78
CA VAL A 116 -11.75 -11.87 -14.82
C VAL A 116 -11.22 -12.68 -13.64
N GLY A 117 -10.45 -13.74 -13.91
CA GLY A 117 -9.83 -14.57 -12.86
C GLY A 117 -8.95 -13.76 -11.92
N LEU A 118 -8.14 -12.84 -12.45
CA LEU A 118 -7.28 -11.95 -11.67
C LEU A 118 -8.11 -11.02 -10.76
N VAL A 119 -9.15 -10.39 -11.28
CA VAL A 119 -10.03 -9.51 -10.48
C VAL A 119 -10.77 -10.31 -9.42
N VAL A 120 -11.28 -11.50 -9.75
CA VAL A 120 -11.94 -12.40 -8.77
C VAL A 120 -10.97 -12.79 -7.66
N ALA A 121 -9.73 -13.15 -8.00
CA ALA A 121 -8.70 -13.46 -7.00
C ALA A 121 -8.40 -12.25 -6.08
N ALA A 122 -8.31 -11.04 -6.65
CA ALA A 122 -8.10 -9.82 -5.85
C ALA A 122 -9.28 -9.56 -4.90
N LEU A 123 -10.53 -9.69 -5.37
CA LEU A 123 -11.72 -9.53 -4.54
C LEU A 123 -11.85 -10.63 -3.47
N ALA A 124 -11.45 -11.87 -3.79
CA ALA A 124 -11.41 -12.95 -2.82
C ALA A 124 -10.41 -12.65 -1.70
N ASN A 125 -9.21 -12.17 -2.01
CA ASN A 125 -8.22 -11.75 -1.02
C ASN A 125 -8.78 -10.65 -0.10
N ILE A 126 -9.40 -9.61 -0.66
CA ILE A 126 -10.03 -8.54 0.12
C ILE A 126 -11.10 -9.10 1.08
N THR A 127 -11.93 -10.02 0.58
CA THR A 127 -13.02 -10.60 1.36
C THR A 127 -12.50 -11.48 2.50
N ILE A 128 -11.49 -12.31 2.20
CA ILE A 128 -10.86 -13.20 3.19
C ILE A 128 -10.20 -12.37 4.28
N SER A 129 -9.41 -11.34 3.93
CA SER A 129 -8.73 -10.48 4.91
C SER A 129 -9.72 -9.81 5.87
N LYS A 130 -10.81 -9.22 5.34
CA LYS A 130 -11.84 -8.59 6.20
C LYS A 130 -12.58 -9.59 7.09
N PHE A 131 -12.82 -10.80 6.57
CA PHE A 131 -13.48 -11.85 7.34
C PHE A 131 -12.61 -12.28 8.54
N LEU A 132 -11.30 -12.46 8.32
CA LEU A 132 -10.35 -12.79 9.37
C LEU A 132 -10.25 -11.66 10.42
N GLU A 133 -10.15 -10.40 9.97
CA GLU A 133 -10.12 -9.22 10.85
C GLU A 133 -11.38 -9.15 11.75
N THR A 134 -12.56 -9.33 11.16
CA THR A 134 -13.83 -9.28 11.91
C THR A 134 -13.92 -10.42 12.94
N ALA A 135 -13.43 -11.61 12.59
CA ALA A 135 -13.40 -12.75 13.51
C ALA A 135 -12.45 -12.51 14.69
N GLU A 136 -11.32 -11.87 14.46
CA GLU A 136 -10.36 -11.50 15.51
C GLU A 136 -10.91 -10.41 16.45
N ILE A 137 -11.57 -9.39 15.91
CA ILE A 137 -12.24 -8.34 16.71
C ILE A 137 -13.33 -8.96 17.61
N GLU A 138 -14.16 -9.85 17.08
CA GLU A 138 -15.17 -10.54 17.89
C GLU A 138 -14.51 -11.40 18.99
N LEU A 139 -13.42 -12.12 18.70
CA LEU A 139 -12.68 -12.89 19.71
C LEU A 139 -12.12 -11.99 20.82
N ASN A 140 -11.54 -10.83 20.46
CA ASN A 140 -10.98 -9.88 21.41
C ASN A 140 -12.05 -9.14 22.23
N LYS A 141 -13.25 -8.94 21.69
CA LYS A 141 -14.39 -8.36 22.42
C LYS A 141 -14.86 -9.26 23.58
N TYR A 142 -14.63 -10.57 23.49
CA TYR A 142 -14.91 -11.52 24.57
C TYR A 142 -13.75 -11.73 25.55
N ARG A 143 -12.59 -11.08 25.33
CA ARG A 143 -11.61 -10.84 26.39
C ARG A 143 -11.97 -9.51 27.06
N PRO A 144 -12.67 -9.52 28.21
CA PRO A 144 -12.82 -8.28 28.96
C PRO A 144 -11.40 -7.82 29.34
N GLU A 145 -10.92 -6.74 28.75
CA GLU A 145 -9.85 -5.99 29.35
C GLU A 145 -10.31 -5.65 30.77
N MET A 146 -9.59 -6.15 31.77
CA MET A 146 -9.78 -5.79 33.17
C MET A 146 -9.32 -4.34 33.41
N VAL A 147 -9.70 -3.41 32.55
CA VAL A 147 -9.61 -1.98 32.82
C VAL A 147 -10.84 -1.65 33.64
N GLN A 148 -10.81 -2.05 34.92
CA GLN A 148 -11.71 -1.43 35.86
C GLN A 148 -11.34 0.06 35.88
N PRO A 149 -12.29 0.98 35.67
CA PRO A 149 -12.00 2.39 35.87
C PRO A 149 -11.52 2.52 37.31
N ILE A 150 -10.28 2.96 37.49
CA ILE A 150 -9.71 3.26 38.79
C ILE A 150 -10.52 4.44 39.34
N ARG A 151 -11.65 4.17 39.98
CA ARG A 151 -12.34 5.12 40.84
C ARG A 151 -11.59 5.14 42.15
N ASN A 152 -10.45 5.82 42.15
CA ASN A 152 -9.79 6.22 43.37
C ASN A 152 -10.27 7.63 43.72
N GLU A 153 -11.42 7.73 44.39
CA GLU A 153 -11.72 8.86 45.28
C GLU A 153 -10.90 8.71 46.57
N THR A 154 -9.58 8.57 46.43
CA THR A 154 -8.67 8.83 47.53
C THR A 154 -8.31 10.30 47.43
N ASN A 155 -8.40 11.02 48.56
CA ASN A 155 -7.84 12.36 48.72
C ASN A 155 -6.31 12.27 48.59
N ILE A 156 -5.86 12.07 47.36
CA ILE A 156 -4.49 12.25 46.95
C ILE A 156 -4.32 13.78 47.02
N GLY A 157 -3.56 14.28 48.00
CA GLY A 157 -3.21 15.71 48.07
C GLY A 157 -2.63 16.19 46.73
N SER A 158 -2.48 17.49 46.49
CA SER A 158 -2.06 18.01 45.17
C SER A 158 -0.71 17.41 44.75
N LEU A 159 -0.75 16.34 43.94
CA LEU A 159 0.41 15.80 43.28
C LEU A 159 0.76 16.69 42.10
N PRO A 160 2.05 16.76 41.72
CA PRO A 160 2.43 17.46 40.51
C PRO A 160 1.83 16.77 39.28
N ASP A 161 1.43 17.58 38.29
CA ASP A 161 1.12 17.08 36.96
C ASP A 161 2.37 16.49 36.29
N ILE A 162 2.20 15.35 35.61
CA ILE A 162 3.28 14.70 34.86
C ILE A 162 2.97 14.77 33.37
N TYR A 163 3.81 15.47 32.61
CA TYR A 163 3.73 15.53 31.16
C TYR A 163 4.77 14.60 30.54
N PHE A 164 4.31 13.54 29.88
CA PHE A 164 5.17 12.63 29.11
C PHE A 164 5.11 13.00 27.63
N ILE A 165 6.14 13.68 27.12
CA ILE A 165 6.25 14.09 25.71
C ILE A 165 7.22 13.16 25.01
N MET A 166 6.74 12.43 24.00
CA MET A 166 7.57 11.52 23.22
C MET A 166 7.54 11.91 21.74
N LEU A 167 8.73 12.10 21.18
CA LEU A 167 8.93 12.51 19.79
C LEU A 167 9.23 11.28 18.93
N ASP A 168 8.60 11.19 17.75
CA ASP A 168 8.86 10.11 16.80
C ASP A 168 10.09 10.44 15.95
N GLY A 169 11.04 9.49 15.86
CA GLY A 169 12.26 9.63 15.07
C GLY A 169 13.27 10.70 15.55
N TYR A 170 13.13 11.28 16.74
CA TYR A 170 14.11 12.25 17.25
C TYR A 170 15.39 11.55 17.71
N ALA A 171 16.47 11.75 16.95
CA ALA A 171 17.75 11.11 17.20
C ALA A 171 18.56 11.83 18.29
N ARG A 172 19.47 11.08 18.91
CA ARG A 172 20.43 11.61 19.89
C ARG A 172 21.44 12.56 19.23
N ALA A 173 22.00 13.47 20.01
CA ALA A 173 22.89 14.53 19.54
C ALA A 173 24.10 14.03 18.72
N ASP A 174 24.71 12.92 19.14
CA ASP A 174 25.82 12.28 18.43
C ASP A 174 25.39 11.74 17.05
N ILE A 175 24.20 11.14 16.96
CA ILE A 175 23.64 10.64 15.70
C ILE A 175 23.25 11.78 14.76
N LEU A 176 22.61 12.84 15.29
CA LEU A 176 22.29 14.05 14.53
C LEU A 176 23.56 14.67 13.92
N ARG A 177 24.64 14.76 14.70
CA ARG A 177 25.91 15.29 14.22
C ARG A 177 26.61 14.37 13.21
N GLN A 178 26.62 13.07 13.44
CA GLN A 178 27.36 12.11 12.60
C GLN A 178 26.67 11.88 11.25
N ILE A 179 25.36 11.65 11.26
CA ILE A 179 24.60 11.26 10.06
C ILE A 179 24.03 12.49 9.36
N TYR A 180 23.38 13.38 10.10
CA TYR A 180 22.66 14.51 9.54
C TYR A 180 23.48 15.80 9.47
N ARG A 181 24.72 15.79 10.00
CA ARG A 181 25.60 16.97 10.11
C ARG A 181 24.91 18.16 10.78
N TYR A 182 24.01 17.85 11.71
CA TYR A 182 23.22 18.85 12.45
C TYR A 182 23.73 18.96 13.88
N ASP A 183 23.97 20.20 14.32
CA ASP A 183 24.35 20.52 15.70
C ASP A 183 23.11 21.00 16.45
N ASN A 184 22.69 20.23 17.46
CA ASN A 184 21.52 20.56 18.28
C ASN A 184 21.89 21.08 19.68
N SER A 185 23.16 21.47 19.90
CA SER A 185 23.67 21.94 21.20
C SER A 185 22.85 23.09 21.78
N GLU A 186 22.46 24.08 20.98
CA GLU A 186 21.63 25.22 21.43
C GLU A 186 20.33 24.77 22.13
N PHE A 187 19.65 23.75 21.59
CA PHE A 187 18.43 23.22 22.17
C PHE A 187 18.69 22.46 23.49
N LEU A 188 19.77 21.69 23.54
CA LEU A 188 20.14 20.96 24.75
C LEU A 188 20.59 21.93 25.86
N ASP A 189 21.32 22.98 25.52
CA ASP A 189 21.72 24.02 26.46
C ASP A 189 20.51 24.78 27.00
N PHE A 190 19.52 25.07 26.14
CA PHE A 190 18.24 25.62 26.58
C PHE A 190 17.54 24.72 27.61
N LEU A 191 17.47 23.41 27.37
CA LEU A 191 16.88 22.45 28.32
C LEU A 191 17.67 22.40 29.63
N HIS A 192 19.00 22.34 29.57
CA HIS A 192 19.85 22.36 30.76
C HIS A 192 19.67 23.63 31.59
N GLN A 193 19.61 24.80 30.97
CA GLN A 193 19.36 26.08 31.65
C GLN A 193 17.99 26.15 32.33
N ARG A 194 17.01 25.40 31.82
CA ARG A 194 15.67 25.24 32.43
C ARG A 194 15.63 24.18 33.55
N GLY A 195 16.75 23.53 33.85
CA GLY A 195 16.87 22.52 34.91
C GLY A 195 16.54 21.09 34.46
N PHE A 196 16.43 20.82 33.16
CA PHE A 196 16.21 19.46 32.67
C PHE A 196 17.50 18.62 32.76
N HIS A 197 17.33 17.34 33.10
CA HIS A 197 18.38 16.34 32.99
C HIS A 197 18.42 15.76 31.58
N ILE A 198 19.60 15.76 30.95
CA ILE A 198 19.80 15.24 29.59
C ILE A 198 20.61 13.95 29.64
N ALA A 199 19.95 12.83 29.33
CA ALA A 199 20.58 11.51 29.29
C ALA A 199 21.26 11.25 27.93
N GLY A 200 22.47 11.78 27.75
CA GLY A 200 23.22 11.71 26.49
C GLY A 200 23.66 10.32 26.01
N GLN A 201 23.33 9.25 26.74
CA GLN A 201 23.60 7.85 26.34
C GLN A 201 22.37 6.95 26.43
N SER A 202 21.16 7.53 26.58
CA SER A 202 19.92 6.74 26.58
C SER A 202 19.69 6.04 25.23
N ARG A 203 18.95 4.93 25.29
CA ARG A 203 18.56 4.10 24.14
C ARG A 203 17.09 3.74 24.27
N SER A 204 16.41 3.60 23.14
CA SER A 204 15.09 2.98 23.10
C SER A 204 15.22 1.46 23.33
N ASN A 205 14.16 0.83 23.85
CA ASN A 205 14.13 -0.62 24.05
C ASN A 205 14.16 -1.37 22.71
N TYR A 206 13.55 -0.80 21.66
CA TYR A 206 13.51 -1.36 20.31
C TYR A 206 13.65 -0.26 19.24
N CYS A 207 13.97 -0.66 18.01
CA CYS A 207 14.11 0.26 16.87
C CYS A 207 12.80 0.49 16.08
N GLN A 208 11.71 -0.16 16.47
CA GLN A 208 10.39 -0.02 15.85
C GLN A 208 9.43 0.69 16.82
N THR A 209 8.69 1.68 16.32
CA THR A 209 7.77 2.52 17.13
C THR A 209 6.79 1.68 17.93
N LEU A 210 6.16 0.67 17.31
CA LEU A 210 5.21 -0.23 17.98
C LEU A 210 5.85 -0.94 19.19
N LEU A 211 7.01 -1.57 19.00
CA LEU A 211 7.69 -2.32 20.06
C LEU A 211 8.21 -1.40 21.16
N SER A 212 8.79 -0.24 20.80
CA SER A 212 9.30 0.72 21.77
C SER A 212 8.18 1.27 22.66
N LEU A 213 7.05 1.66 22.06
CA LEU A 213 5.87 2.15 22.78
C LEU A 213 5.31 1.11 23.73
N SER A 214 5.05 -0.10 23.22
CA SER A 214 4.49 -1.20 24.00
C SER A 214 5.39 -1.53 25.20
N SER A 215 6.71 -1.56 25.00
CA SER A 215 7.66 -1.80 26.08
C SER A 215 7.70 -0.67 27.11
N THR A 216 7.73 0.60 26.67
CA THR A 216 7.76 1.77 27.59
C THR A 216 6.52 1.83 28.48
N PHE A 217 5.32 1.63 27.92
CA PHE A 217 4.08 1.77 28.69
C PHE A 217 3.75 0.57 29.57
N ASN A 218 4.23 -0.62 29.21
CA ASN A 218 4.06 -1.82 30.04
C ASN A 218 5.25 -2.07 30.98
N MET A 219 6.32 -1.28 30.88
CA MET A 219 7.57 -1.43 31.66
C MET A 219 8.18 -2.84 31.59
N ILE A 220 8.01 -3.52 30.46
CA ILE A 220 8.54 -4.87 30.22
C ILE A 220 9.25 -4.92 28.87
N TYR A 221 10.24 -5.79 28.76
CA TYR A 221 10.75 -6.23 27.46
C TYR A 221 9.73 -7.19 26.80
N LEU A 222 9.72 -7.23 25.48
CA LEU A 222 8.80 -7.99 24.63
C LEU A 222 9.44 -9.27 24.06
N ASP A 223 10.67 -9.59 24.51
CA ASP A 223 11.47 -10.78 24.17
C ASP A 223 11.70 -11.70 25.37
#